data_AF-A0A2X3BE79-F1
#
_entry.id   AF-A0A2X3BE79-F1
#
_cell.length_a   1.000
_cell.length_b   1.000
_cell.length_c   1.000
_cell.angle_alpha   90.00
_cell.angle_beta   90.00
_cell.angle_gamma   90.00
#
_symmetry.space_group_name_H-M   'P 1'
#
loop_
_entity.id
_entity.type
_entity.pdbx_description
1 polymer ?
#
loop_
_entity_poly.entity_id
_entity_poly.type
_entity_poly.pdbx_seq_one_letter_code
_entity_poly.pdbx_strand_id
1 'polypeptide(L)'
;MSIKSNTIQLLKFGVRVILYAISKFAWICHLKLPTNYRFLCLLSHGVGHNAMMRFLSECKVTLNWHYDQNGEKRYCDIWRMLVGGLLRNRFCVIAISELGFKDEKRFFASITKPADALCLVRDPISVLKCFVNLQYPSTSSSTIKECRLDTPYDEILKVFYSDFTQDFKAICTEPTLVGLSNLITLHHNVIFIQNSLLHALSGRIKSVYYMDMSAISKERAFESFQDLSARFGFNPPVDREIFEGKLYGSLSAILPFYLCVEYDSLDSAQAAPPPREYQHLKSECLKCL
;
A
#
# COMPACT_ATOMS: atom_id res chain seq x y z
N MET A 1 -4.36 -3.93 35.14
CA MET A 1 -3.27 -3.55 34.21
C MET A 1 -3.72 -2.61 33.07
N SER A 2 -4.74 -1.74 33.27
CA SER A 2 -5.44 -1.04 32.16
C SER A 2 -5.21 0.47 32.05
N ILE A 3 -4.72 1.15 33.10
CA ILE A 3 -4.66 2.62 33.14
C ILE A 3 -3.43 3.16 32.37
N LYS A 4 -2.26 2.52 32.52
CA LYS A 4 -1.02 2.92 31.83
C LYS A 4 -1.14 2.82 30.29
N SER A 5 -1.91 1.86 29.79
CA SER A 5 -2.11 1.67 28.34
C SER A 5 -2.88 2.84 27.70
N ASN A 6 -3.96 3.28 28.35
CA ASN A 6 -4.81 4.36 27.86
C ASN A 6 -4.09 5.71 27.90
N THR A 7 -3.31 5.99 28.94
CA THR A 7 -2.51 7.22 29.04
C THR A 7 -1.45 7.30 27.93
N ILE A 8 -0.79 6.18 27.60
CA ILE A 8 0.19 6.11 26.50
C ILE A 8 -0.50 6.31 25.14
N GLN A 9 -1.71 5.78 24.95
CA GLN A 9 -2.48 5.99 23.72
C GLN A 9 -2.90 7.46 23.55
N LEU A 10 -3.41 8.09 24.62
CA LEU A 10 -3.76 9.52 24.63
C LEU A 10 -2.55 10.41 24.35
N LEU A 11 -1.39 10.10 24.94
CA LEU A 11 -0.16 10.85 24.69
C LEU A 11 0.30 10.69 23.23
N LYS A 12 0.24 9.47 22.69
CA LYS A 12 0.54 9.20 21.26
C LYS A 12 -0.42 9.94 20.33
N PHE A 13 -1.70 10.04 20.70
CA PHE A 13 -2.70 10.79 19.96
C PHE A 13 -2.41 12.30 19.98
N GLY A 14 -2.15 12.87 21.16
CA GLY A 14 -1.81 14.29 21.31
C GLY A 14 -0.57 14.70 20.50
N VAL A 15 0.49 13.90 20.55
CA VAL A 15 1.71 14.15 19.75
C VAL A 15 1.42 14.10 18.24
N ARG A 16 0.56 13.18 17.78
CA ARG A 16 0.18 13.08 16.36
C ARG A 16 -0.58 14.32 15.89
N VAL A 17 -1.48 14.84 16.71
CA VAL A 17 -2.26 16.06 16.42
C VAL A 17 -1.34 17.28 16.36
N ILE A 18 -0.45 17.44 17.34
CA ILE A 18 0.53 18.54 17.37
C ILE A 18 1.43 18.51 16.13
N LEU A 19 1.99 17.34 15.80
CA LEU A 19 2.85 17.20 14.62
C LEU A 19 2.10 17.50 13.31
N TYR A 20 0.81 17.19 13.24
CA TYR A 20 -0.02 17.54 12.08
C TYR A 20 -0.31 19.04 11.98
N ALA A 21 -0.59 19.70 13.11
CA ALA A 21 -0.75 21.15 13.14
C ALA A 21 0.53 21.87 12.70
N ILE A 22 1.70 21.41 13.20
CA ILE A 22 3.01 21.94 12.80
C ILE A 22 3.26 21.69 11.31
N SER A 23 2.99 20.49 10.79
CA SER A 23 3.21 20.22 9.36
C SER A 23 2.30 21.06 8.47
N LYS A 24 1.05 21.30 8.88
CA LYS A 24 0.12 22.17 8.16
C LYS A 24 0.60 23.62 8.18
N PHE A 25 1.08 24.11 9.31
CA PHE A 25 1.69 25.44 9.41
C PHE A 25 2.95 25.55 8.51
N ALA A 26 3.81 24.54 8.53
CA ALA A 26 4.99 24.47 7.67
C ALA A 26 4.63 24.52 6.17
N TRP A 27 3.55 23.83 5.78
CA TRP A 27 3.01 23.94 4.43
C TRP A 27 2.58 25.37 4.10
N ILE A 28 1.76 26.00 4.95
CA ILE A 28 1.26 27.38 4.76
C ILE A 28 2.43 28.37 4.63
N CYS A 29 3.47 28.22 5.46
CA CYS A 29 4.69 29.03 5.43
C CYS A 29 5.68 28.67 4.30
N HIS A 30 5.30 27.78 3.38
CA HIS A 30 6.13 27.35 2.23
C HIS A 30 7.48 26.72 2.63
N LEU A 31 7.54 26.08 3.80
CA LEU A 31 8.76 25.41 4.26
C LEU A 31 9.06 24.16 3.43
N LYS A 32 10.34 23.89 3.23
CA LYS A 32 10.83 22.71 2.50
C LYS A 32 10.84 21.49 3.38
N LEU A 33 10.54 20.31 2.83
CA LEU A 33 10.55 19.04 3.56
C LEU A 33 11.91 18.82 4.26
N PRO A 34 11.93 18.18 5.43
CA PRO A 34 13.18 17.83 6.10
C PRO A 34 14.06 16.96 5.18
N THR A 35 15.37 17.13 5.26
CA THR A 35 16.33 16.54 4.31
C THR A 35 16.90 15.19 4.76
N ASN A 36 16.31 14.58 5.81
CA ASN A 36 16.78 13.31 6.38
C ASN A 36 16.29 12.05 5.62
N TYR A 37 15.57 12.18 4.51
CA TYR A 37 15.30 11.05 3.62
C TYR A 37 16.59 10.59 2.93
N ARG A 38 16.71 9.29 2.68
CA ARG A 38 17.93 8.66 2.16
C ARG A 38 17.95 8.60 0.64
N PHE A 39 16.84 8.21 0.04
CA PHE A 39 16.65 8.17 -1.41
C PHE A 39 15.16 8.40 -1.76
N LEU A 40 14.87 8.56 -3.05
CA LEU A 40 13.51 8.64 -3.60
C LEU A 40 13.12 7.29 -4.21
N CYS A 41 11.93 6.79 -3.90
CA CYS A 41 11.39 5.57 -4.48
C CYS A 41 10.29 5.94 -5.49
N LEU A 42 10.60 5.84 -6.77
CA LEU A 42 9.70 6.18 -7.87
C LEU A 42 9.04 4.91 -8.38
N LEU A 43 7.71 4.88 -8.25
CA LEU A 43 6.89 3.71 -8.52
C LEU A 43 5.75 4.12 -9.46
N SER A 44 5.01 3.15 -9.97
CA SER A 44 3.71 3.38 -10.61
C SER A 44 2.75 2.24 -10.24
N HIS A 45 1.50 2.37 -10.65
CA HIS A 45 0.57 1.26 -10.53
C HIS A 45 0.92 0.17 -11.56
N GLY A 46 0.69 -1.10 -11.20
CA GLY A 46 0.99 -2.26 -12.06
C GLY A 46 2.45 -2.72 -12.14
N VAL A 47 3.41 -2.01 -11.54
CA VAL A 47 4.85 -2.40 -11.56
C VAL A 47 5.31 -3.18 -10.32
N GLY A 48 4.39 -3.60 -9.44
CA GLY A 48 4.75 -4.25 -8.17
C GLY A 48 4.99 -3.28 -7.01
N HIS A 49 4.44 -2.05 -7.10
CA HIS A 49 4.48 -1.02 -6.06
C HIS A 49 4.27 -1.56 -4.64
N ASN A 50 3.20 -2.31 -4.39
CA ASN A 50 2.87 -2.81 -3.05
C ASN A 50 3.91 -3.79 -2.50
N ALA A 51 4.42 -4.68 -3.35
CA ALA A 51 5.45 -5.64 -2.96
C ALA A 51 6.76 -4.92 -2.61
N MET A 52 7.19 -3.97 -3.45
CA MET A 52 8.35 -3.13 -3.19
C MET A 52 8.25 -2.37 -1.85
N MET A 53 7.10 -1.73 -1.60
CA MET A 53 6.85 -1.01 -0.35
C MET A 53 6.89 -1.94 0.87
N ARG A 54 6.32 -3.15 0.76
CA ARG A 54 6.35 -4.14 1.83
C ARG A 54 7.77 -4.64 2.10
N PHE A 55 8.51 -5.04 1.06
CA PHE A 55 9.87 -5.55 1.19
C PHE A 55 10.84 -4.50 1.77
N LEU A 56 10.71 -3.23 1.37
CA LEU A 56 11.46 -2.14 1.99
C LEU A 56 11.10 -1.98 3.48
N SER A 57 9.82 -2.08 3.84
CA SER A 57 9.38 -2.05 5.24
C SER A 57 9.97 -3.19 6.08
N GLU A 58 10.06 -4.40 5.53
CA GLU A 58 10.72 -5.54 6.20
C GLU A 58 12.20 -5.26 6.47
N CYS A 59 12.84 -4.55 5.54
CA CYS A 59 14.21 -4.03 5.65
C CYS A 59 14.32 -2.79 6.55
N LYS A 60 13.31 -2.51 7.39
CA LYS A 60 13.25 -1.39 8.34
C LYS A 60 13.31 0.00 7.70
N VAL A 61 12.98 0.10 6.41
CA VAL A 61 12.79 1.37 5.73
C VAL A 61 11.42 1.94 6.09
N THR A 62 11.40 3.19 6.55
CA THR A 62 10.16 3.93 6.80
C THR A 62 9.79 4.71 5.54
N LEU A 63 8.62 4.40 4.97
CA LEU A 63 8.11 5.04 3.76
C LEU A 63 6.78 5.73 4.02
N ASN A 64 6.46 6.71 3.18
CA ASN A 64 5.15 7.32 3.14
C ASN A 64 4.20 6.44 2.32
N TRP A 65 2.96 6.28 2.76
CA TRP A 65 1.94 5.51 2.06
C TRP A 65 0.84 6.46 1.59
N HIS A 66 0.88 6.95 0.35
CA HIS A 66 -0.14 7.91 -0.09
C HIS A 66 -0.59 7.69 -1.51
N TYR A 67 -1.84 7.26 -1.63
CA TYR A 67 -2.73 7.67 -2.70
C TYR A 67 -3.59 8.83 -2.15
N ASP A 68 -3.15 10.07 -2.34
CA ASP A 68 -3.96 11.24 -1.97
C ASP A 68 -3.96 12.27 -3.13
N GLN A 69 -5.10 12.83 -3.47
CA GLN A 69 -5.22 13.77 -4.58
C GLN A 69 -4.86 15.21 -4.19
N ASN A 70 -4.29 15.42 -2.99
CA ASN A 70 -3.91 16.72 -2.46
C ASN A 70 -2.44 16.77 -1.97
N GLY A 71 -1.66 17.67 -2.56
CA GLY A 71 -0.25 17.91 -2.25
C GLY A 71 0.02 18.41 -0.83
N GLU A 72 -0.89 19.17 -0.21
CA GLU A 72 -0.80 19.57 1.20
C GLU A 72 -0.79 18.36 2.12
N LYS A 73 -1.70 17.42 1.88
CA LYS A 73 -1.84 16.22 2.71
C LYS A 73 -0.64 15.30 2.53
N ARG A 74 -0.20 15.08 1.28
CA ARG A 74 1.05 14.36 0.97
C ARG A 74 2.25 14.99 1.70
N TYR A 75 2.39 16.31 1.63
CA TYR A 75 3.45 17.04 2.33
C TYR A 75 3.37 16.82 3.84
N CYS A 76 2.19 16.99 4.45
CA CYS A 76 2.03 16.86 5.89
C CYS A 76 2.37 15.45 6.37
N ASP A 77 1.97 14.42 5.63
CA ASP A 77 2.23 13.04 6.01
C ASP A 77 3.73 12.70 5.89
N ILE A 78 4.37 13.12 4.80
CA ILE A 78 5.81 12.97 4.60
C ILE A 78 6.59 13.77 5.65
N TRP A 79 6.17 15.01 5.96
CA TRP A 79 6.78 15.83 6.99
C TRP A 79 6.79 15.13 8.34
N ARG A 80 5.62 14.61 8.77
CA ARG A 80 5.49 13.88 10.03
C ARG A 80 6.33 12.61 10.05
N MET A 81 6.37 11.88 8.94
CA MET A 81 7.24 10.71 8.78
C MET A 81 8.71 11.09 8.97
N LEU A 82 9.17 12.16 8.32
CA LEU A 82 10.57 12.59 8.35
C LEU A 82 10.98 13.12 9.72
N VAL A 83 10.16 13.96 10.36
CA VAL A 83 10.41 14.44 11.73
C VAL A 83 10.40 13.27 12.72
N GLY A 84 9.41 12.38 12.63
CA GLY A 84 9.36 11.18 13.47
C GLY A 84 10.54 10.23 13.23
N GLY A 85 11.05 10.20 11.99
CA GLY A 85 12.24 9.46 11.60
C GLY A 85 13.52 10.05 12.19
N LEU A 86 13.65 11.38 12.22
CA LEU A 86 14.77 12.07 12.84
C LEU A 86 14.84 11.78 14.34
N LEU A 87 13.69 11.89 15.04
CA LEU A 87 13.59 11.65 16.48
C LEU A 87 13.88 10.20 16.90
N ARG A 88 13.74 9.25 15.98
CA ARG A 88 13.90 7.81 16.23
C ARG A 88 15.03 7.17 15.43
N ASN A 89 15.87 7.98 14.79
CA ASN A 89 16.95 7.55 13.90
C ASN A 89 16.52 6.46 12.89
N ARG A 90 15.39 6.67 12.20
CA ARG A 90 14.86 5.72 11.20
C ARG A 90 15.42 5.99 9.81
N PHE A 91 15.54 4.92 9.03
CA PHE A 91 15.89 5.02 7.62
C PHE A 91 14.65 5.43 6.80
N CYS A 92 14.50 6.72 6.52
CA CYS A 92 13.33 7.27 5.82
C CYS A 92 13.54 7.38 4.31
N VAL A 93 12.51 7.04 3.53
CA VAL A 93 12.48 7.14 2.06
C VAL A 93 11.19 7.79 1.63
N ILE A 94 11.26 8.66 0.62
CA ILE A 94 10.07 9.27 0.02
C ILE A 94 9.65 8.44 -1.18
N ALA A 95 8.47 7.82 -1.11
CA ALA A 95 7.85 7.07 -2.20
C ALA A 95 6.84 7.95 -2.97
N ILE A 96 6.89 7.93 -4.30
CA ILE A 96 5.99 8.69 -5.17
C ILE A 96 5.50 7.78 -6.30
N SER A 97 4.18 7.68 -6.45
CA SER A 97 3.51 6.75 -7.36
C SER A 97 2.40 7.34 -8.23
N GLU A 98 2.18 8.67 -8.16
CA GLU A 98 1.14 9.36 -8.93
C GLU A 98 1.57 10.79 -9.33
N LEU A 99 0.87 11.31 -10.33
CA LEU A 99 0.92 12.69 -10.82
C LEU A 99 -0.50 13.28 -10.95
N GLY A 100 -0.59 14.54 -11.35
CA GLY A 100 -1.84 15.24 -11.66
C GLY A 100 -2.67 15.63 -10.44
N PHE A 101 -2.11 15.56 -9.24
CA PHE A 101 -2.83 15.91 -8.01
C PHE A 101 -2.80 17.41 -7.72
N LYS A 102 -3.73 17.87 -6.88
CA LYS A 102 -3.81 19.30 -6.50
C LYS A 102 -2.51 19.74 -5.81
N ASP A 103 -2.02 20.93 -6.14
CA ASP A 103 -0.78 21.53 -5.59
C ASP A 103 0.52 20.74 -5.90
N GLU A 104 0.51 19.92 -6.95
CA GLU A 104 1.65 19.08 -7.37
C GLU A 104 2.98 19.85 -7.48
N LYS A 105 3.01 20.96 -8.24
CA LYS A 105 4.24 21.75 -8.42
C LYS A 105 4.81 22.25 -7.09
N ARG A 106 3.94 22.67 -6.17
CA ARG A 106 4.33 23.14 -4.84
C ARG A 106 4.86 21.98 -4.00
N PHE A 107 4.22 20.83 -4.07
CA PHE A 107 4.67 19.62 -3.41
C PHE A 107 6.07 19.21 -3.89
N PHE A 108 6.30 19.06 -5.19
CA PHE A 108 7.64 18.72 -5.72
C PHE A 108 8.69 19.78 -5.40
N ALA A 109 8.31 21.07 -5.41
CA ALA A 109 9.21 22.15 -5.00
C ALA A 109 9.61 22.12 -3.52
N SER A 110 8.89 21.37 -2.67
CA SER A 110 9.23 21.19 -1.25
C SER A 110 10.34 20.15 -1.02
N ILE A 111 10.55 19.23 -1.96
CA ILE A 111 11.67 18.28 -1.97
C ILE A 111 12.88 19.02 -2.52
N THR A 112 13.93 19.21 -1.72
CA THR A 112 15.07 20.07 -2.12
C THR A 112 16.42 19.39 -2.14
N LYS A 113 16.68 18.45 -1.23
CA LYS A 113 17.94 17.71 -1.19
C LYS A 113 18.06 16.80 -2.42
N PRO A 114 19.14 16.92 -3.21
CA PRO A 114 19.45 15.94 -4.24
C PRO A 114 19.66 14.56 -3.61
N ALA A 115 18.99 13.54 -4.14
CA ALA A 115 19.08 12.17 -3.65
C ALA A 115 19.12 11.17 -4.81
N ASP A 116 19.63 9.96 -4.55
CA ASP A 116 19.51 8.87 -5.49
C ASP A 116 18.04 8.44 -5.61
N ALA A 117 17.65 7.91 -6.76
CA ALA A 117 16.31 7.43 -7.03
C ALA A 117 16.32 5.93 -7.37
N LEU A 118 15.52 5.14 -6.66
CA LEU A 118 15.13 3.79 -7.06
C LEU A 118 13.89 3.90 -7.94
N CYS A 119 13.99 3.49 -9.21
CA CYS A 119 12.88 3.54 -10.16
C CYS A 119 12.45 2.12 -10.53
N LEU A 120 11.28 1.69 -10.05
CA LEU A 120 10.72 0.38 -10.39
C LEU A 120 9.98 0.47 -11.73
N VAL A 121 10.41 -0.34 -12.67
CA VAL A 121 9.87 -0.40 -14.03
C VAL A 121 9.33 -1.80 -14.33
N ARG A 122 8.46 -1.87 -15.33
CA ARG A 122 7.93 -3.12 -15.89
C ARG A 122 7.61 -2.86 -17.35
N ASP A 123 7.69 -3.89 -18.18
CA ASP A 123 7.27 -3.75 -19.57
C ASP A 123 5.80 -3.28 -19.65
N PRO A 124 5.47 -2.34 -20.57
CA PRO A 124 4.15 -1.76 -20.62
C PRO A 124 3.02 -2.77 -20.84
N ILE A 125 3.28 -3.83 -21.61
CA ILE A 125 2.29 -4.87 -21.90
C ILE A 125 1.94 -5.62 -20.61
N SER A 126 2.92 -5.98 -19.77
CA SER A 126 2.66 -6.64 -18.50
C SER A 126 2.01 -5.73 -17.46
N VAL A 127 2.25 -4.42 -17.50
CA VAL A 127 1.44 -3.46 -16.72
C VAL A 127 -0.02 -3.57 -17.14
N LEU A 128 -0.33 -3.51 -18.43
CA LEU A 128 -1.71 -3.63 -18.92
C LEU A 128 -2.33 -4.98 -18.57
N LYS A 129 -1.58 -6.10 -18.73
CA LYS A 129 -2.02 -7.43 -18.30
C LYS A 129 -2.37 -7.47 -16.81
N CYS A 130 -1.61 -6.77 -15.97
CA CYS A 130 -1.89 -6.70 -14.53
C CYS A 130 -3.26 -6.06 -14.25
N PHE A 131 -3.63 -5.01 -14.97
CA PHE A 131 -4.92 -4.34 -14.81
C PHE A 131 -6.06 -5.17 -15.39
N VAL A 132 -5.91 -5.70 -16.61
CA VAL A 132 -6.93 -6.52 -17.27
C VAL A 132 -7.27 -7.76 -16.44
N ASN A 133 -6.29 -8.34 -15.73
CA ASN A 133 -6.51 -9.49 -14.87
C ASN A 133 -6.79 -9.12 -13.40
N LEU A 134 -6.98 -7.84 -13.08
CA LEU A 134 -7.28 -7.42 -11.72
C LEU A 134 -8.70 -7.88 -11.36
N GLN A 135 -8.78 -8.72 -10.33
CA GLN A 135 -10.04 -9.26 -9.84
C GLN A 135 -10.64 -8.33 -8.79
N TYR A 136 -11.95 -8.16 -8.87
CA TYR A 136 -12.76 -7.37 -7.96
C TYR A 136 -13.84 -8.25 -7.30
N PRO A 137 -14.25 -7.93 -6.06
CA PRO A 137 -15.35 -8.63 -5.41
C PRO A 137 -16.68 -8.45 -6.15
N SER A 138 -17.60 -9.40 -5.96
CA SER A 138 -18.95 -9.39 -6.56
C SER A 138 -19.88 -8.32 -6.01
N THR A 139 -19.53 -7.76 -4.86
CA THR A 139 -20.27 -6.72 -4.13
C THR A 139 -19.35 -5.51 -3.99
N SER A 140 -19.93 -4.33 -3.73
CA SER A 140 -19.14 -3.16 -3.35
C SER A 140 -18.17 -3.54 -2.22
N SER A 141 -16.93 -3.05 -2.30
CA SER A 141 -15.78 -3.41 -1.44
C SER A 141 -16.01 -3.29 0.08
N SER A 142 -17.18 -2.82 0.52
CA SER A 142 -17.60 -2.69 1.91
C SER A 142 -18.56 -3.79 2.40
N THR A 143 -19.02 -4.71 1.56
CA THR A 143 -19.98 -5.75 1.97
C THR A 143 -19.26 -7.08 2.12
N ILE A 144 -18.99 -7.50 3.37
CA ILE A 144 -18.46 -8.82 3.68
C ILE A 144 -19.46 -9.86 3.15
N LYS A 145 -18.99 -10.84 2.36
CA LYS A 145 -19.86 -11.91 1.87
C LYS A 145 -20.27 -12.78 3.06
N GLU A 146 -21.56 -13.01 3.26
CA GLU A 146 -22.04 -14.03 4.19
C GLU A 146 -22.28 -15.32 3.39
N CYS A 147 -21.64 -16.40 3.80
CA CYS A 147 -21.74 -17.71 3.18
C CYS A 147 -22.20 -18.71 4.23
N ARG A 148 -23.05 -19.65 3.87
CA ARG A 148 -23.46 -20.79 4.69
C ARG A 148 -22.73 -22.04 4.22
N LEU A 149 -22.83 -23.13 4.98
CA LEU A 149 -22.25 -24.42 4.61
C LEU A 149 -22.83 -24.99 3.30
N ASP A 150 -24.06 -24.59 2.95
CA ASP A 150 -24.76 -24.95 1.73
C ASP A 150 -24.61 -23.91 0.59
N THR A 151 -23.87 -22.82 0.81
CA THR A 151 -23.60 -21.85 -0.27
C THR A 151 -22.76 -22.49 -1.37
N PRO A 152 -23.20 -22.45 -2.64
CA PRO A 152 -22.45 -23.02 -3.75
C PRO A 152 -21.06 -22.40 -3.87
N TYR A 153 -20.04 -23.23 -4.06
CA TYR A 153 -18.65 -22.78 -4.20
C TYR A 153 -18.47 -21.71 -5.29
N ASP A 154 -19.17 -21.84 -6.41
CA ASP A 154 -19.11 -20.89 -7.53
C ASP A 154 -19.56 -19.48 -7.15
N GLU A 155 -20.48 -19.34 -6.18
CA GLU A 155 -20.92 -18.03 -5.67
C GLU A 155 -19.87 -17.38 -4.77
N ILE A 156 -19.19 -18.20 -3.96
CA ILE A 156 -18.10 -17.75 -3.07
C ILE A 156 -16.93 -17.25 -3.92
N LEU A 157 -16.52 -18.06 -4.89
CA LEU A 157 -15.36 -17.82 -5.77
C LEU A 157 -15.65 -16.83 -6.91
N LYS A 158 -16.89 -16.33 -7.02
CA LYS A 158 -17.26 -15.38 -8.05
C LYS A 158 -16.46 -14.07 -7.91
N VAL A 159 -15.67 -13.79 -8.94
CA VAL A 159 -14.87 -12.57 -9.11
C VAL A 159 -15.30 -11.85 -10.38
N PHE A 160 -15.02 -10.56 -10.40
CA PHE A 160 -15.37 -9.68 -11.51
C PHE A 160 -14.13 -8.94 -12.01
N TYR A 161 -14.23 -8.44 -13.23
CA TYR A 161 -13.20 -7.71 -13.93
C TYR A 161 -13.76 -6.37 -14.38
N SER A 162 -12.88 -5.38 -14.48
CA SER A 162 -13.21 -4.10 -15.08
C SER A 162 -13.09 -4.18 -16.59
N ASP A 163 -14.10 -3.65 -17.29
CA ASP A 163 -14.03 -3.46 -18.75
C ASP A 163 -13.38 -2.12 -19.13
N PHE A 164 -13.17 -1.24 -18.15
CA PHE A 164 -12.60 0.10 -18.27
C PHE A 164 -13.44 1.05 -19.15
N THR A 165 -14.70 0.75 -19.46
CA THR A 165 -15.59 1.68 -20.18
C THR A 165 -16.10 2.78 -19.25
N GLN A 166 -16.25 2.46 -17.97
CA GLN A 166 -16.54 3.40 -16.87
C GLN A 166 -15.62 3.05 -15.70
N ASP A 167 -14.71 3.96 -15.33
CA ASP A 167 -13.73 3.90 -14.22
C ASP A 167 -13.77 2.64 -13.34
N PHE A 168 -12.80 1.74 -13.48
CA PHE A 168 -12.54 0.55 -12.63
C PHE A 168 -13.78 -0.18 -12.05
N LYS A 169 -14.92 -0.19 -12.75
CA LYS A 169 -16.13 -0.86 -12.27
C LYS A 169 -16.06 -2.35 -12.56
N ALA A 170 -16.30 -3.16 -11.53
CA ALA A 170 -16.35 -4.60 -11.61
C ALA A 170 -17.64 -5.09 -12.28
N ILE A 171 -17.64 -5.25 -13.61
CA ILE A 171 -18.86 -5.55 -14.38
C ILE A 171 -18.78 -6.82 -15.24
N CYS A 172 -17.59 -7.29 -15.58
CA CYS A 172 -17.40 -8.49 -16.40
C CYS A 172 -17.07 -9.70 -15.54
N THR A 173 -17.50 -10.89 -15.95
CA THR A 173 -17.11 -12.16 -15.31
C THR A 173 -15.83 -12.76 -15.89
N GLU A 174 -15.34 -12.19 -16.99
CA GLU A 174 -14.09 -12.57 -17.64
C GLU A 174 -13.25 -11.32 -17.98
N PRO A 175 -11.91 -11.42 -18.03
CA PRO A 175 -11.06 -10.34 -18.49
C PRO A 175 -11.43 -9.91 -19.91
N THR A 176 -11.44 -8.60 -20.16
CA THR A 176 -11.76 -8.04 -21.48
C THR A 176 -10.80 -6.91 -21.85
N LEU A 177 -10.67 -6.66 -23.16
CA LEU A 177 -9.83 -5.60 -23.72
C LEU A 177 -10.64 -4.41 -24.24
N VAL A 178 -11.97 -4.44 -24.12
CA VAL A 178 -12.89 -3.46 -24.75
C VAL A 178 -12.54 -2.01 -24.39
N GLY A 179 -12.30 -1.69 -23.11
CA GLY A 179 -11.93 -0.35 -22.66
C GLY A 179 -10.43 -0.14 -22.44
N LEU A 180 -9.56 -0.96 -23.02
CA LEU A 180 -8.10 -0.84 -22.80
C LEU A 180 -7.56 0.55 -23.17
N SER A 181 -8.10 1.18 -24.22
CA SER A 181 -7.77 2.55 -24.60
C SER A 181 -8.10 3.55 -23.49
N ASN A 182 -9.26 3.40 -22.85
CA ASN A 182 -9.68 4.24 -21.73
C ASN A 182 -8.78 4.06 -20.51
N LEU A 183 -8.32 2.84 -20.23
CA LEU A 183 -7.33 2.62 -19.16
C LEU A 183 -6.09 3.49 -19.38
N ILE A 184 -5.59 3.57 -20.61
CA ILE A 184 -4.41 4.35 -20.96
C ILE A 184 -4.69 5.86 -20.89
N THR A 185 -5.81 6.32 -21.42
CA THR A 185 -6.12 7.76 -21.51
C THR A 185 -6.57 8.35 -20.18
N LEU A 186 -7.43 7.66 -19.42
CA LEU A 186 -8.00 8.17 -18.17
C LEU A 186 -7.04 8.02 -16.98
N HIS A 187 -6.13 7.04 -17.01
CA HIS A 187 -5.22 6.74 -15.89
C HIS A 187 -3.74 7.05 -16.21
N HIS A 188 -3.47 7.91 -17.19
CA HIS A 188 -2.13 8.36 -17.58
C HIS A 188 -1.33 9.03 -16.43
N ASN A 189 -1.99 9.38 -15.33
CA ASN A 189 -1.38 9.98 -14.14
C ASN A 189 -0.97 8.95 -13.07
N VAL A 190 -1.25 7.66 -13.29
CA VAL A 190 -0.92 6.56 -12.35
C VAL A 190 -0.22 5.37 -13.02
N ILE A 191 -0.38 5.20 -14.34
CA ILE A 191 0.36 4.21 -15.15
C ILE A 191 1.32 4.92 -16.11
N PHE A 192 2.46 4.29 -16.40
CA PHE A 192 3.49 4.80 -17.31
C PHE A 192 4.05 6.19 -16.94
N ILE A 193 4.07 6.52 -15.65
CA ILE A 193 4.43 7.86 -15.17
C ILE A 193 5.91 8.04 -14.81
N GLN A 194 6.73 6.99 -14.84
CA GLN A 194 8.10 7.03 -14.33
C GLN A 194 8.93 8.15 -14.98
N ASN A 195 8.83 8.32 -16.31
CA ASN A 195 9.54 9.41 -17.02
C ASN A 195 9.04 10.79 -16.59
N SER A 196 7.74 10.94 -16.41
CA SER A 196 7.13 12.19 -15.95
C SER A 196 7.53 12.52 -14.51
N LEU A 197 7.64 11.51 -13.62
CA LEU A 197 8.15 11.67 -12.26
C LEU A 197 9.62 12.12 -12.27
N LEU A 198 10.46 11.47 -13.08
CA LEU A 198 11.86 11.85 -13.24
C LEU A 198 12.01 13.30 -13.72
N HIS A 199 11.18 13.72 -14.67
CA HIS A 199 11.15 15.10 -15.16
C HIS A 199 10.67 16.10 -14.08
N ALA A 200 9.59 15.80 -13.37
CA ALA A 200 9.05 16.64 -12.30
C ALA A 200 10.05 16.83 -11.14
N LEU A 201 10.89 15.83 -10.89
CA LEU A 201 11.95 15.85 -9.88
C LEU A 201 13.33 16.23 -10.46
N SER A 202 13.38 16.74 -11.69
CA SER A 202 14.63 17.20 -12.30
C SER A 202 15.36 18.20 -11.38
N GLY A 203 16.68 18.05 -11.31
CA GLY A 203 17.54 18.81 -10.38
C GLY A 203 17.52 18.34 -8.92
N ARG A 204 16.65 17.39 -8.55
CA ARG A 204 16.60 16.77 -7.19
C ARG A 204 17.02 15.30 -7.21
N ILE A 205 17.27 14.74 -8.38
CA ILE A 205 17.75 13.38 -8.56
C ILE A 205 19.23 13.44 -8.92
N LYS A 206 20.06 12.82 -8.08
CA LYS A 206 21.52 12.71 -8.31
C LYS A 206 21.84 11.58 -9.28
N SER A 207 21.23 10.43 -9.08
CA SER A 207 21.37 9.25 -9.93
C SER A 207 20.07 8.43 -9.92
N VAL A 208 19.85 7.65 -10.97
CA VAL A 208 18.69 6.75 -11.07
C VAL A 208 19.18 5.33 -11.16
N TYR A 209 18.70 4.47 -10.27
CA TYR A 209 18.84 3.04 -10.36
C TYR A 209 17.50 2.44 -10.82
N TYR A 210 17.49 1.93 -12.05
CA TYR A 210 16.33 1.26 -12.60
C TYR A 210 16.32 -0.20 -12.14
N MET A 211 15.18 -0.64 -11.62
CA MET A 211 14.94 -2.02 -11.25
C MET A 211 13.74 -2.52 -12.04
N ASP A 212 13.92 -3.59 -12.80
CA ASP A 212 12.79 -4.28 -13.41
C ASP A 212 12.00 -5.06 -12.36
N MET A 213 10.67 -5.11 -12.51
CA MET A 213 9.77 -5.81 -11.60
C MET A 213 10.10 -7.30 -11.45
N SER A 214 10.74 -7.94 -12.44
CA SER A 214 11.23 -9.31 -12.31
C SER A 214 12.28 -9.49 -11.19
N ALA A 215 12.96 -8.42 -10.76
CA ALA A 215 13.89 -8.48 -9.63
C ALA A 215 13.18 -8.70 -8.29
N ILE A 216 11.88 -8.38 -8.20
CA ILE A 216 11.07 -8.63 -7.00
C ILE A 216 10.14 -9.85 -7.18
N SER A 217 10.46 -10.75 -8.11
CA SER A 217 9.79 -12.05 -8.21
C SER A 217 10.17 -12.94 -7.04
N LYS A 218 9.38 -14.00 -6.82
CA LYS A 218 9.62 -14.99 -5.77
C LYS A 218 11.06 -15.54 -5.80
N GLU A 219 11.62 -15.74 -6.98
CA GLU A 219 12.93 -16.38 -7.17
C GLU A 219 14.11 -15.43 -6.98
N ARG A 220 13.88 -14.11 -6.94
CA ARG A 220 14.94 -13.10 -7.02
C ARG A 220 14.83 -12.00 -5.97
N ALA A 221 13.68 -11.86 -5.31
CA ALA A 221 13.42 -10.74 -4.42
C ALA A 221 14.41 -10.67 -3.26
N PHE A 222 14.76 -11.81 -2.65
CA PHE A 222 15.67 -11.83 -1.51
C PHE A 222 17.07 -11.33 -1.91
N GLU A 223 17.68 -11.92 -2.94
CA GLU A 223 19.00 -11.52 -3.45
C GLU A 223 18.99 -10.07 -3.94
N SER A 224 17.95 -9.67 -4.67
CA SER A 224 17.82 -8.30 -5.18
C SER A 224 17.75 -7.28 -4.04
N PHE A 225 17.14 -7.64 -2.90
CA PHE A 225 17.11 -6.77 -1.72
C PHE A 225 18.42 -6.77 -0.92
N GLN A 226 19.23 -7.83 -0.99
CA GLN A 226 20.61 -7.78 -0.49
C GLN A 226 21.43 -6.75 -1.28
N ASP A 227 21.33 -6.78 -2.62
CA ASP A 227 22.00 -5.82 -3.50
C ASP A 227 21.52 -4.38 -3.27
N LEU A 228 20.21 -4.18 -3.14
CA LEU A 228 19.65 -2.86 -2.83
C LEU A 228 20.09 -2.36 -1.46
N SER A 229 20.12 -3.23 -0.44
CA SER A 229 20.59 -2.88 0.90
C SER A 229 22.04 -2.42 0.87
N ALA A 230 22.91 -3.14 0.17
CA ALA A 230 24.31 -2.73 0.00
C ALA A 230 24.44 -1.39 -0.75
N ARG A 231 23.60 -1.17 -1.78
CA ARG A 231 23.62 0.05 -2.60
C ARG A 231 23.11 1.29 -1.86
N PHE A 232 22.00 1.17 -1.15
CA PHE A 232 21.30 2.30 -0.53
C PHE A 232 21.57 2.42 0.97
N GLY A 233 22.19 1.41 1.59
CA GLY A 233 22.63 1.44 3.00
C GLY A 233 21.51 1.21 4.02
N PHE A 234 20.40 0.59 3.63
CA PHE A 234 19.35 0.16 4.57
C PHE A 234 19.62 -1.27 5.06
N ASN A 235 18.87 -1.76 6.06
CA ASN A 235 19.12 -3.08 6.64
C ASN A 235 18.86 -4.20 5.61
N PRO A 236 19.70 -5.24 5.53
CA PRO A 236 19.49 -6.33 4.58
C PRO A 236 18.21 -7.12 4.89
N PRO A 237 17.63 -7.81 3.89
CA PRO A 237 16.56 -8.76 4.13
C PRO A 237 17.06 -9.89 5.02
N VAL A 238 16.23 -10.32 5.98
CA VAL A 238 16.60 -11.35 6.98
C VAL A 238 15.77 -12.61 6.78
N ASP A 239 14.47 -12.45 6.58
CA ASP A 239 13.52 -13.55 6.43
C ASP A 239 13.27 -13.83 4.95
N ARG A 240 13.85 -14.92 4.43
CA ARG A 240 13.72 -15.30 3.02
C ARG A 240 12.27 -15.62 2.64
N GLU A 241 11.50 -16.23 3.53
CA GLU A 241 10.13 -16.65 3.23
C GLU A 241 9.22 -15.47 2.91
N ILE A 242 9.44 -14.31 3.55
CA ILE A 242 8.66 -13.10 3.25
C ILE A 242 8.93 -12.60 1.82
N PHE A 243 10.16 -12.68 1.34
CA PHE A 243 10.56 -12.17 0.02
C PHE A 243 10.21 -13.17 -1.09
N GLU A 244 10.18 -14.45 -0.79
CA GLU A 244 9.75 -15.51 -1.70
C GLU A 244 8.22 -15.74 -1.65
N GLY A 245 7.54 -15.11 -0.70
CA GLY A 245 6.10 -15.21 -0.48
C GLY A 245 5.27 -14.42 -1.50
N LYS A 246 4.06 -14.91 -1.75
CA LYS A 246 3.07 -14.17 -2.56
C LYS A 246 2.36 -13.14 -1.68
N LEU A 247 2.77 -11.87 -1.79
CA LEU A 247 2.21 -10.77 -0.99
C LEU A 247 0.80 -10.34 -1.40
N TYR A 248 0.45 -10.48 -2.67
CA TYR A 248 -0.85 -10.10 -3.22
C TYR A 248 -1.33 -11.17 -4.20
N GLY A 249 -2.60 -11.57 -4.10
CA GLY A 249 -3.15 -12.67 -4.88
C GLY A 249 -4.67 -12.65 -5.00
N SER A 250 -5.20 -13.57 -5.80
CA SER A 250 -6.62 -13.73 -6.17
C SER A 250 -7.60 -13.75 -4.99
N LEU A 251 -7.13 -14.13 -3.81
CA LEU A 251 -7.97 -14.17 -2.61
C LEU A 251 -8.41 -12.78 -2.14
N SER A 252 -7.76 -11.69 -2.53
CA SER A 252 -8.18 -10.34 -2.14
C SER A 252 -9.54 -9.93 -2.72
N ALA A 253 -9.97 -10.56 -3.81
CA ALA A 253 -11.30 -10.34 -4.38
C ALA A 253 -12.39 -11.19 -3.69
N ILE A 254 -11.98 -12.16 -2.87
CA ILE A 254 -12.87 -13.15 -2.24
C ILE A 254 -12.95 -12.92 -0.73
N LEU A 255 -11.86 -12.46 -0.10
CA LEU A 255 -11.74 -12.26 1.34
C LEU A 255 -11.89 -10.77 1.73
N PRO A 256 -12.45 -10.48 2.93
CA PRO A 256 -13.00 -11.43 3.89
C PRO A 256 -14.45 -11.86 3.56
N PHE A 257 -14.84 -13.06 4.03
CA PHE A 257 -16.24 -13.51 4.08
C PHE A 257 -16.54 -14.10 5.47
N TYR A 258 -17.81 -14.12 5.87
CA TYR A 258 -18.30 -14.78 7.08
C TYR A 258 -18.91 -16.13 6.73
N LEU A 259 -18.48 -17.18 7.43
CA LEU A 259 -19.16 -18.47 7.39
C LEU A 259 -20.23 -18.52 8.49
N CYS A 260 -21.49 -18.44 8.09
CA CYS A 260 -22.66 -18.58 8.94
C CYS A 260 -23.01 -20.07 9.10
N VAL A 261 -22.79 -20.60 10.30
CA VAL A 261 -23.17 -21.97 10.65
C VAL A 261 -24.43 -21.90 11.52
N GLU A 262 -25.53 -22.46 11.05
CA GLU A 262 -26.68 -22.69 11.91
C GLU A 262 -26.35 -23.82 12.88
N TYR A 263 -26.49 -23.53 14.18
CA TYR A 263 -26.48 -24.56 15.20
C TYR A 263 -27.90 -25.08 15.32
N ASP A 264 -28.11 -26.32 14.91
CA ASP A 264 -29.30 -27.06 15.33
C ASP A 264 -29.22 -27.19 16.85
N SER A 265 -30.18 -26.59 17.55
CA SER A 265 -30.34 -26.77 18.99
C SER A 265 -30.96 -28.14 19.31
N LEU A 266 -30.37 -29.20 18.81
CA LEU A 266 -30.61 -30.56 19.29
C LEU A 266 -29.67 -30.83 20.47
N ASP A 267 -29.80 -30.05 21.54
CA ASP A 267 -29.36 -30.39 22.92
C ASP A 267 -29.65 -29.23 23.91
N SER A 268 -30.88 -28.74 23.94
CA SER A 268 -31.35 -27.89 25.06
C SER A 268 -31.48 -28.65 26.39
N ALA A 269 -30.95 -29.88 26.48
CA ALA A 269 -30.87 -30.65 27.73
C ALA A 269 -29.44 -30.95 28.23
N GLN A 270 -28.37 -30.83 27.43
CA GLN A 270 -27.00 -31.23 27.88
C GLN A 270 -25.80 -30.40 27.38
N ALA A 271 -26.00 -29.20 26.83
CA ALA A 271 -24.85 -28.37 26.42
C ALA A 271 -24.11 -27.77 27.63
N ALA A 272 -22.93 -28.30 27.95
CA ALA A 272 -21.98 -27.66 28.85
C ALA A 272 -21.57 -26.29 28.30
N PRO A 273 -21.34 -25.27 29.16
CA PRO A 273 -20.98 -23.94 28.69
C PRO A 273 -19.67 -23.96 27.89
N PRO A 274 -19.53 -23.08 26.88
CA PRO A 274 -18.34 -23.07 26.03
C PRO A 274 -17.07 -22.87 26.88
N PRO A 275 -15.95 -23.52 26.52
CA PRO A 275 -14.68 -23.35 27.23
C PRO A 275 -14.31 -21.86 27.29
N ARG A 276 -13.90 -21.39 28.48
CA ARG A 276 -13.57 -19.96 28.75
C ARG A 276 -12.54 -19.37 27.78
N GLU A 277 -11.78 -20.20 27.07
CA GLU A 277 -10.79 -19.79 26.08
C GLU A 277 -11.37 -19.10 24.84
N TYR A 278 -12.64 -19.35 24.48
CA TYR A 278 -13.26 -18.77 23.27
C TYR A 278 -13.88 -17.38 23.47
N GLN A 279 -14.02 -16.91 24.72
CA GLN A 279 -14.60 -15.58 24.99
C GLN A 279 -13.64 -14.43 24.68
N HIS A 280 -12.32 -14.68 24.63
CA HIS A 280 -11.32 -13.67 24.32
C HIS A 280 -11.18 -13.37 22.81
N LEU A 281 -11.43 -14.36 21.95
CA LEU A 281 -11.28 -14.28 20.49
C LEU A 281 -12.26 -13.31 19.82
N LYS A 282 -13.47 -13.12 20.38
CA LYS A 282 -14.44 -12.12 19.89
C LYS A 282 -13.94 -10.67 19.99
N SER A 283 -12.98 -10.40 20.88
CA SER A 283 -12.47 -9.04 21.13
C SER A 283 -11.19 -8.68 20.36
N GLU A 284 -10.51 -9.67 19.76
CA GLU A 284 -9.23 -9.47 19.09
C GLU A 284 -9.35 -9.34 17.56
N CYS A 285 -10.31 -10.01 16.91
CA CYS A 285 -10.50 -9.89 15.45
C CYS A 285 -10.92 -8.49 14.98
N LEU A 286 -11.53 -7.67 15.85
CA LEU A 286 -11.89 -6.27 15.53
C LEU A 286 -10.71 -5.29 15.61
N LYS A 287 -9.52 -5.73 16.05
CA LYS A 287 -8.34 -4.84 16.20
C LYS A 287 -7.37 -4.88 15.01
N CYS A 288 -7.63 -5.73 14.02
CA CYS A 288 -6.74 -5.93 12.86
C CYS A 288 -7.33 -5.43 11.52
N LEU A 289 -8.35 -4.58 11.55
CA LEU A 289 -8.84 -3.80 10.40
C LEU A 289 -8.54 -2.31 10.58
#